data_AF-A0AAD9BQU6-F1
#
_entry.id   AF-A0AAD9BQU6-F1
#
_cell.length_a   1.000
_cell.length_b   1.000
_cell.length_c   1.000
_cell.angle_alpha   90.00
_cell.angle_beta   90.00
_cell.angle_gamma   90.00
#
_symmetry.space_group_name_H-M   'P 1'
#
loop_
_entity.id
_entity.type
_entity.pdbx_description
1 polymer ?
#
loop_
_entity_poly.entity_id
_entity_poly.type
_entity_poly.pdbx_seq_one_letter_code
_entity_poly.pdbx_strand_id
1 'polypeptide(L)'
;MFVFQQRQLGQTKLKIADRLLHSESKIMELRQAAGSIRDAAWEACDDLERLCAEHICTLVRSVERKRSEMRERVGEAEKSGVDWTNIRVGQLEREVSELRSREDRLNQLSLTEDPIQFVQGFKALGDLPVFADSSPNTLTEFISGQTKKLKNLCNKEKIELLRDPEENLLWKRPTIHKKTISRMYLLTKYKGFNNGKKATNGLWSLNP
;
A
#
# COMPACT_ATOMS: atom_id res chain seq x y z
N MET A 1 -30.43 79.10 -28.01
CA MET A 1 -30.28 78.20 -26.84
C MET A 1 -30.78 76.79 -27.14
N PHE A 2 -32.00 76.62 -27.67
CA PHE A 2 -32.61 75.31 -27.98
C PHE A 2 -31.82 74.41 -28.97
N VAL A 3 -31.38 74.93 -30.12
CA VAL A 3 -30.64 74.15 -31.13
C VAL A 3 -29.30 73.60 -30.59
N PHE A 4 -28.64 74.36 -29.72
CA PHE A 4 -27.42 73.90 -29.04
C PHE A 4 -27.71 72.76 -28.07
N GLN A 5 -28.78 72.86 -27.28
CA GLN A 5 -29.23 71.80 -26.37
C GLN A 5 -29.61 70.53 -27.15
N GLN A 6 -30.24 70.65 -28.32
CA GLN A 6 -30.60 69.51 -29.17
C GLN A 6 -29.36 68.79 -29.74
N ARG A 7 -28.32 69.54 -30.14
CA ARG A 7 -27.03 68.97 -30.58
C ARG A 7 -26.31 68.25 -29.44
N GLN A 8 -26.29 68.85 -28.24
CA GLN A 8 -25.70 68.24 -27.04
C GLN A 8 -26.40 66.94 -26.65
N LEU A 9 -27.74 66.91 -26.74
CA LEU A 9 -28.52 65.69 -26.50
C LEU A 9 -28.15 64.58 -27.49
N GLY A 10 -28.03 64.89 -28.78
CA GLY A 10 -27.63 63.93 -29.82
C GLY A 10 -26.22 63.34 -29.56
N GLN A 11 -25.24 64.19 -29.23
CA GLN A 11 -23.89 63.74 -28.89
C GLN A 11 -23.87 62.87 -27.63
N THR A 12 -24.67 63.22 -26.63
CA THR A 12 -24.79 62.44 -25.40
C THR A 12 -25.41 61.07 -25.66
N LYS A 13 -26.45 60.99 -26.51
CA LYS A 13 -27.06 59.72 -26.93
C LYS A 13 -26.04 58.80 -27.63
N LEU A 14 -25.24 59.34 -28.55
CA LEU A 14 -24.19 58.56 -29.23
C LEU A 14 -23.13 58.04 -28.26
N LYS A 15 -22.66 58.89 -27.33
CA LYS A 15 -21.70 58.48 -26.28
C LYS A 15 -22.26 57.38 -25.38
N ILE A 16 -23.55 57.45 -25.04
CA ILE A 16 -24.21 56.40 -24.23
C ILE A 16 -24.27 55.09 -25.01
N ALA A 17 -24.68 55.12 -26.29
CA ALA A 17 -24.79 53.94 -27.13
C ALA A 17 -23.43 53.23 -27.31
N ASP A 18 -22.37 53.99 -27.58
CA ASP A 18 -21.00 53.47 -27.70
C ASP A 18 -20.53 52.81 -26.40
N ARG A 19 -20.72 53.49 -25.26
CA ARG A 19 -20.37 52.94 -23.94
C ARG A 19 -21.18 51.69 -23.59
N LEU A 20 -22.45 51.63 -23.99
CA LEU A 20 -23.31 50.47 -23.76
C LEU A 20 -22.79 49.27 -24.54
N LEU A 21 -22.55 49.41 -25.84
CA LEU A 21 -22.00 48.34 -26.69
C LEU A 21 -20.64 47.85 -26.18
N HIS A 22 -19.74 48.77 -25.81
CA HIS A 22 -18.45 48.42 -25.22
C HIS A 22 -18.61 47.65 -23.90
N SER A 23 -19.55 48.07 -23.05
CA SER A 23 -19.80 47.41 -21.76
C SER A 23 -20.39 46.02 -21.94
N GLU A 24 -21.31 45.83 -22.90
CA GLU A 24 -21.86 44.51 -23.24
C GLU A 24 -20.79 43.55 -23.78
N SER A 25 -19.91 44.02 -24.66
CA SER A 25 -18.76 43.25 -25.13
C SER A 25 -17.85 42.84 -23.98
N LYS A 26 -17.53 43.79 -23.06
CA LYS A 26 -16.70 43.51 -21.90
C LYS A 26 -17.32 42.50 -20.95
N ILE A 27 -18.63 42.53 -20.76
CA ILE A 27 -19.36 41.53 -19.97
C ILE A 27 -19.22 40.14 -20.59
N MET A 28 -19.30 40.03 -21.92
CA MET A 28 -19.14 38.75 -22.62
C MET A 28 -17.72 38.19 -22.45
N GLU A 29 -16.69 39.02 -22.66
CA GLU A 29 -15.29 38.64 -22.43
C GLU A 29 -15.04 38.16 -20.99
N LEU A 30 -15.55 38.90 -20.00
CA LEU A 30 -15.37 38.54 -18.59
C LEU A 30 -16.07 37.22 -18.25
N ARG A 31 -17.24 36.95 -18.84
CA ARG A 31 -17.93 35.66 -18.67
C ARG A 31 -17.14 34.51 -19.29
N GLN A 32 -16.56 34.72 -20.48
CA GLN A 32 -15.71 33.73 -21.12
C GLN A 32 -14.45 33.46 -20.30
N ALA A 33 -13.76 34.51 -19.84
CA ALA A 33 -12.58 34.38 -18.99
C ALA A 33 -12.89 33.62 -17.68
N ALA A 34 -14.03 33.90 -17.05
CA ALA A 34 -14.48 33.16 -15.88
C ALA A 34 -14.74 31.67 -16.18
N GLY A 35 -15.27 31.36 -17.37
CA GLY A 35 -15.39 29.99 -17.87
C GLY A 35 -14.04 29.30 -17.98
N SER A 36 -13.09 29.92 -18.70
CA SER A 36 -11.73 29.36 -18.88
C SER A 36 -10.99 29.16 -17.56
N ILE A 37 -11.10 30.10 -16.61
CA ILE A 37 -10.48 29.95 -15.28
C ILE A 37 -11.08 28.75 -14.53
N ARG A 38 -12.41 28.59 -14.60
CA ARG A 38 -13.08 27.46 -13.95
C ARG A 38 -12.64 26.14 -14.57
N ASP A 39 -12.58 26.07 -15.89
CA ASP A 39 -12.23 24.84 -16.60
C ASP A 39 -10.76 24.47 -16.32
N ALA A 40 -9.85 25.44 -16.37
CA ALA A 40 -8.44 25.24 -16.01
C ALA A 40 -8.24 24.81 -14.54
N ALA A 41 -9.05 25.33 -13.61
CA ALA A 41 -8.99 24.92 -12.22
C ALA A 41 -9.40 23.46 -12.03
N TRP A 42 -10.44 23.01 -12.76
CA TRP A 42 -10.88 21.60 -12.70
C TRP A 42 -9.90 20.66 -13.38
N GLU A 43 -9.34 21.06 -14.53
CA GLU A 43 -8.29 20.30 -15.21
C GLU A 43 -7.08 20.07 -14.28
N ALA A 44 -6.62 21.11 -13.59
CA ALA A 44 -5.55 20.99 -12.61
C ALA A 44 -5.91 20.08 -11.41
N CYS A 45 -7.18 20.08 -10.98
CA CYS A 45 -7.66 19.15 -9.95
C CYS A 45 -7.66 17.70 -10.45
N ASP A 46 -8.22 17.45 -11.63
CA ASP A 46 -8.32 16.12 -12.23
C ASP A 46 -6.92 15.51 -12.47
N ASP A 47 -5.95 16.34 -12.90
CA ASP A 47 -4.55 15.92 -13.05
C ASP A 47 -3.91 15.49 -11.73
N LEU A 48 -4.15 16.24 -10.65
CA LEU A 48 -3.67 15.87 -9.32
C LEU A 48 -4.35 14.61 -8.81
N GLU A 49 -5.67 14.47 -8.98
CA GLU A 49 -6.41 13.27 -8.59
C GLU A 49 -5.89 12.03 -9.34
N ARG A 50 -5.62 12.14 -10.64
CA ARG A 50 -5.01 11.08 -11.45
C ARG A 50 -3.63 10.68 -10.91
N LEU A 51 -2.75 11.65 -10.66
CA LEU A 51 -1.41 11.39 -10.11
C LEU A 51 -1.49 10.74 -8.73
N CYS A 52 -2.40 11.19 -7.86
CA CYS A 52 -2.62 10.58 -6.56
C CYS A 52 -3.09 9.12 -6.69
N ALA A 53 -4.03 8.83 -7.59
CA ALA A 53 -4.51 7.48 -7.81
C ALA A 53 -3.40 6.54 -8.32
N GLU A 54 -2.62 6.98 -9.32
CA GLU A 54 -1.46 6.24 -9.84
C GLU A 54 -0.43 5.94 -8.73
N HIS A 55 -0.17 6.94 -7.88
CA HIS A 55 0.74 6.80 -6.77
C HIS A 55 0.24 5.82 -5.71
N ILE A 56 -1.02 5.94 -5.29
CA ILE A 56 -1.66 5.00 -4.35
C ILE A 56 -1.60 3.57 -4.91
N CYS A 57 -1.94 3.37 -6.18
CA CYS A 57 -1.85 2.05 -6.81
C CYS A 57 -0.41 1.50 -6.81
N THR A 58 0.59 2.35 -7.03
CA THR A 58 2.00 1.95 -7.00
C THR A 58 2.45 1.55 -5.59
N LEU A 59 2.05 2.32 -4.57
CA LEU A 59 2.34 2.00 -3.17
C LEU A 59 1.69 0.68 -2.76
N VAL A 60 0.40 0.48 -3.07
CA VAL A 60 -0.32 -0.75 -2.76
C VAL A 60 0.39 -1.95 -3.39
N ARG A 61 0.72 -1.89 -4.68
CA ARG A 61 1.45 -2.96 -5.38
C ARG A 61 2.82 -3.24 -4.76
N SER A 62 3.53 -2.20 -4.32
CA SER A 62 4.83 -2.34 -3.67
C SER A 62 4.71 -3.08 -2.33
N VAL A 63 3.72 -2.70 -1.51
CA VAL A 63 3.46 -3.32 -0.21
C VAL A 63 3.00 -4.77 -0.38
N GLU A 64 2.13 -5.06 -1.35
CA GLU A 64 1.69 -6.42 -1.67
C GLU A 64 2.84 -7.33 -2.11
N ARG A 65 3.76 -6.79 -2.94
CA ARG A 65 4.96 -7.51 -3.35
C ARG A 65 5.84 -7.86 -2.14
N LYS A 66 6.19 -6.86 -1.31
CA LYS A 66 6.98 -7.08 -0.08
C LYS A 66 6.34 -8.09 0.85
N ARG A 67 5.02 -8.02 1.04
CA ARG A 67 4.26 -9.01 1.83
C ARG A 67 4.43 -10.43 1.26
N SER A 68 4.38 -10.57 -0.06
CA SER A 68 4.50 -11.87 -0.73
C SER A 68 5.91 -12.44 -0.60
N GLU A 69 6.94 -11.62 -0.85
CA GLU A 69 8.35 -11.98 -0.65
C GLU A 69 8.65 -12.38 0.79
N MET A 70 8.11 -11.65 1.77
CA MET A 70 8.25 -12.01 3.20
C MET A 70 7.63 -13.36 3.50
N ARG A 71 6.43 -13.64 2.97
CA ARG A 71 5.74 -14.92 3.16
C ARG A 71 6.55 -16.08 2.57
N GLU A 72 7.13 -15.88 1.39
CA GLU A 72 8.00 -16.88 0.76
C GLU A 72 9.23 -17.17 1.62
N ARG A 73 9.97 -16.15 2.06
CA ARG A 73 11.14 -16.31 2.92
C ARG A 73 10.83 -17.01 4.25
N VAL A 74 9.67 -16.70 4.86
CA VAL A 74 9.22 -17.38 6.08
C VAL A 74 8.93 -18.86 5.78
N GLY A 75 8.23 -19.14 4.69
CA GLY A 75 7.93 -20.51 4.27
C GLY A 75 9.18 -21.34 3.96
N GLU A 76 10.20 -20.75 3.33
CA GLU A 76 11.49 -21.41 3.10
C GLU A 76 12.23 -21.73 4.40
N ALA A 77 12.26 -20.79 5.35
CA ALA A 77 12.90 -21.00 6.64
C ALA A 77 12.17 -22.06 7.48
N GLU A 78 10.83 -22.04 7.47
CA GLU A 78 10.00 -23.07 8.09
C GLU A 78 10.28 -24.43 7.46
N LYS A 79 10.19 -24.55 6.13
CA LYS A 79 10.43 -25.80 5.41
C LYS A 79 11.80 -26.37 5.72
N SER A 80 12.85 -25.56 5.67
CA SER A 80 14.21 -26.00 6.00
C SER A 80 14.32 -26.52 7.45
N GLY A 81 13.63 -25.86 8.40
CA GLY A 81 13.55 -26.32 9.78
C GLY A 81 12.84 -27.68 9.90
N VAL A 82 11.68 -27.81 9.25
CA VAL A 82 10.85 -29.02 9.26
C VAL A 82 11.58 -30.19 8.59
N ASP A 83 12.19 -29.98 7.43
CA ASP A 83 12.93 -31.00 6.69
C ASP A 83 14.09 -31.54 7.54
N TRP A 84 14.84 -30.66 8.21
CA TRP A 84 15.90 -31.07 9.12
C TRP A 84 15.36 -31.92 10.28
N THR A 85 14.25 -31.50 10.89
CA THR A 85 13.64 -32.28 11.98
C THR A 85 13.13 -33.64 11.52
N ASN A 86 12.52 -33.72 10.33
CA ASN A 86 12.04 -34.99 9.77
C ASN A 86 13.18 -35.96 9.48
N ILE A 87 14.30 -35.47 8.93
CA ILE A 87 15.50 -36.28 8.73
C ILE A 87 16.00 -36.83 10.07
N ARG A 88 15.99 -36.02 11.13
CA ARG A 88 16.42 -36.47 12.46
C ARG A 88 15.48 -37.51 13.06
N VAL A 89 14.17 -37.33 12.91
CA VAL A 89 13.17 -38.33 13.33
C VAL A 89 13.41 -39.65 12.60
N GLY A 90 13.56 -39.65 11.27
CA GLY A 90 13.80 -40.87 10.50
C GLY A 90 15.16 -41.55 10.79
N GLN A 91 16.14 -40.83 11.34
CA GLN A 91 17.36 -41.44 11.90
C GLN A 91 17.07 -42.16 13.21
N LEU A 92 16.34 -41.51 14.13
CA LEU A 92 15.99 -42.07 15.43
C LEU A 92 15.05 -43.28 15.31
N GLU A 93 14.09 -43.26 14.37
CA GLU A 93 13.21 -44.41 14.13
C GLU A 93 13.98 -45.65 13.68
N ARG A 94 15.02 -45.47 12.85
CA ARG A 94 15.90 -46.57 12.44
C ARG A 94 16.74 -47.09 13.61
N GLU A 95 17.32 -46.19 14.39
CA GLU A 95 18.06 -46.55 15.61
C GLU A 95 17.19 -47.34 16.58
N VAL A 96 15.97 -46.86 16.88
CA VAL A 96 15.02 -47.58 17.74
C VAL A 96 14.67 -48.96 17.18
N SER A 97 14.46 -49.07 15.88
CA SER A 97 14.12 -50.35 15.23
C SER A 97 15.28 -51.36 15.33
N GLU A 98 16.51 -50.90 15.13
CA GLU A 98 17.71 -51.73 15.25
C GLU A 98 17.96 -52.17 16.70
N LEU A 99 17.79 -51.26 17.66
CA LEU A 99 17.91 -51.55 19.09
C LEU A 99 16.85 -52.57 19.54
N ARG A 100 15.60 -52.42 19.12
CA ARG A 100 14.53 -53.40 19.41
C ARG A 100 14.83 -54.77 18.82
N SER A 101 15.25 -54.83 17.56
CA SER A 101 15.63 -56.11 16.93
C SER A 101 16.78 -56.80 17.68
N ARG A 102 17.73 -56.01 18.19
CA ARG A 102 18.85 -56.53 18.98
C ARG A 102 18.44 -56.98 20.37
N GLU A 103 17.55 -56.24 21.02
CA GLU A 103 16.93 -56.62 22.30
C GLU A 103 16.18 -57.96 22.16
N ASP A 104 15.38 -58.14 21.11
CA ASP A 104 14.68 -59.41 20.84
C ASP A 104 15.66 -60.59 20.67
N ARG A 105 16.76 -60.38 19.95
CA ARG A 105 17.82 -61.39 19.77
C ARG A 105 18.51 -61.73 21.09
N LEU A 106 18.78 -60.74 21.94
CA LEU A 106 19.35 -60.93 23.27
C LEU A 106 18.39 -61.72 24.18
N ASN A 107 17.11 -61.38 24.16
CA ASN A 107 16.08 -62.10 24.92
C ASN A 107 16.00 -63.57 24.48
N GLN A 108 16.02 -63.85 23.17
CA GLN A 108 16.08 -65.22 22.63
C GLN A 108 17.33 -65.98 23.09
N LEU A 109 18.50 -65.33 23.03
CA LEU A 109 19.77 -65.89 23.51
C LEU A 109 19.75 -66.22 25.01
N SER A 110 19.11 -65.38 25.82
CA SER A 110 19.00 -65.59 27.27
C SER A 110 18.20 -66.83 27.66
N LEU A 111 17.31 -67.30 26.78
CA LEU A 111 16.51 -68.51 26.97
C LEU A 111 17.20 -69.77 26.45
N THR A 112 18.39 -69.65 25.83
CA THR A 112 19.09 -70.77 25.21
C THR A 112 19.92 -71.53 26.25
N GLU A 113 19.64 -72.81 26.45
CA GLU A 113 20.38 -73.68 27.38
C GLU A 113 21.60 -74.37 26.74
N ASP A 114 21.68 -74.44 25.40
CA ASP A 114 22.84 -75.00 24.68
C ASP A 114 24.02 -74.01 24.68
N PRO A 115 25.14 -74.34 25.35
CA PRO A 115 26.30 -73.45 25.44
C PRO A 115 26.93 -73.12 24.08
N ILE A 116 26.85 -74.03 23.09
CA ILE A 116 27.43 -73.80 21.76
C ILE A 116 26.61 -72.75 21.01
N GLN A 117 25.28 -72.89 21.01
CA GLN A 117 24.37 -71.94 20.39
C GLN A 117 24.44 -70.56 21.07
N PHE A 118 24.54 -70.53 22.40
CA PHE A 118 24.72 -69.28 23.15
C PHE A 118 25.96 -68.52 22.69
N VAL A 119 27.12 -69.19 22.65
CA VAL A 119 28.39 -68.55 22.25
C VAL A 119 28.36 -68.08 20.79
N GLN A 120 27.75 -68.87 19.88
CA GLN A 120 27.62 -68.49 18.48
C GLN A 120 26.69 -67.28 18.29
N GLY A 121 25.50 -67.29 18.90
CA GLY A 121 24.56 -66.18 18.80
C GLY A 121 25.07 -64.90 19.47
N PHE A 122 25.80 -65.04 20.59
CA PHE A 122 26.45 -63.90 21.25
C PHE A 122 27.53 -63.26 20.35
N LYS A 123 28.37 -64.07 19.69
CA LYS A 123 29.32 -63.56 18.69
C LYS A 123 28.62 -62.88 17.51
N ALA A 124 27.48 -63.38 17.06
CA ALA A 124 26.72 -62.82 15.95
C ALA A 124 26.04 -61.48 16.27
N LEU A 125 25.94 -61.07 17.54
CA LEU A 125 25.41 -59.75 17.93
C LEU A 125 26.39 -58.61 17.59
N GLY A 126 27.69 -58.87 17.52
CA GLY A 126 28.72 -57.87 17.23
C GLY A 126 28.76 -56.71 18.23
N ASP A 127 29.38 -55.59 17.87
CA ASP A 127 29.42 -54.37 18.69
C ASP A 127 28.15 -53.54 18.52
N LEU A 128 27.86 -52.67 19.49
CA LEU A 128 26.72 -51.75 19.39
C LEU A 128 26.95 -50.76 18.22
N PRO A 129 25.94 -50.48 17.39
CA PRO A 129 26.10 -49.49 16.34
C PRO A 129 26.39 -48.13 16.97
N VAL A 130 27.37 -47.42 16.43
CA VAL A 130 27.67 -46.05 16.85
C VAL A 130 26.64 -45.14 16.20
N PHE A 131 25.64 -44.73 16.97
CA PHE A 131 24.68 -43.73 16.54
C PHE A 131 25.23 -42.33 16.80
N ALA A 132 24.96 -41.40 15.89
CA ALA A 132 25.44 -40.02 16.01
C ALA A 132 24.78 -39.33 17.23
N ASP A 133 25.61 -38.94 18.20
CA ASP A 133 25.24 -38.35 19.49
C ASP A 133 24.05 -37.39 19.38
N SER A 134 22.89 -37.84 19.86
CA SER A 134 21.68 -37.02 20.01
C SER A 134 21.78 -36.23 21.32
N SER A 135 22.69 -35.27 21.41
CA SER A 135 22.67 -34.37 22.57
C SER A 135 21.38 -33.51 22.53
N PRO A 136 20.59 -33.43 23.61
CA PRO A 136 19.42 -32.55 23.70
C PRO A 136 19.77 -31.06 23.49
N ASN A 137 21.03 -30.69 23.77
CA ASN A 137 21.55 -29.35 23.59
C ASN A 137 21.57 -28.95 22.11
N THR A 138 21.85 -29.89 21.20
CA THR A 138 21.86 -29.61 19.76
C THR A 138 20.47 -29.26 19.21
N LEU A 139 19.41 -29.89 19.74
CA LEU A 139 18.04 -29.60 19.32
C LEU A 139 17.55 -28.24 19.83
N THR A 140 17.82 -27.93 21.09
CA THR A 140 17.41 -26.64 21.68
C THR A 140 18.16 -25.46 21.07
N GLU A 141 19.45 -25.63 20.75
CA GLU A 141 20.24 -24.66 19.99
C GLU A 141 19.70 -24.45 18.57
N PHE A 142 19.34 -25.53 17.87
CA PHE A 142 18.76 -25.45 16.54
C PHE A 142 17.42 -24.69 16.53
N ILE A 143 16.50 -25.06 17.42
CA ILE A 143 15.18 -24.41 17.55
C ILE A 143 15.35 -22.93 17.91
N SER A 144 16.24 -22.63 18.85
CA SER A 144 16.57 -21.25 19.23
C SER A 144 17.13 -20.45 18.05
N GLY A 145 18.03 -21.05 17.26
CA GLY A 145 18.60 -20.48 16.05
C GLY A 145 17.55 -20.15 14.99
N GLN A 146 16.67 -21.11 14.67
CA GLN A 146 15.58 -20.90 13.71
C GLN A 146 14.59 -19.83 14.18
N THR A 147 14.24 -19.85 15.48
CA THR A 147 13.33 -18.87 16.08
C THR A 147 13.92 -17.45 16.02
N LYS A 148 15.22 -17.30 16.31
CA LYS A 148 15.93 -16.01 16.17
C LYS A 148 15.96 -15.55 14.72
N LYS A 149 16.26 -16.46 13.77
CA LYS A 149 16.29 -16.14 12.33
C LYS A 149 14.94 -15.60 11.86
N LEU A 150 13.84 -16.27 12.21
CA LEU A 150 12.48 -15.83 11.89
C LEU A 150 12.12 -14.47 12.52
N LYS A 151 12.44 -14.27 13.81
CA LYS A 151 12.24 -12.98 14.48
C LYS A 151 13.02 -11.86 13.80
N ASN A 152 14.27 -12.11 13.42
CA ASN A 152 15.11 -11.12 12.75
C ASN A 152 14.58 -10.75 11.36
N LEU A 153 14.10 -11.73 10.57
CA LEU A 153 13.46 -11.49 9.28
C LEU A 153 12.23 -10.58 9.43
N CYS A 154 11.36 -10.87 10.39
CA CYS A 154 10.17 -10.08 10.67
C CYS A 154 10.51 -8.65 11.13
N ASN A 155 11.47 -8.50 12.04
CA ASN A 155 11.88 -7.20 12.54
C ASN A 155 12.51 -6.33 11.44
N LYS A 156 13.35 -6.93 10.58
CA LYS A 156 13.96 -6.22 9.45
C LYS A 156 12.90 -5.70 8.48
N GLU A 157 11.96 -6.55 8.08
CA GLU A 157 10.91 -6.17 7.13
C GLU A 157 9.96 -5.12 7.73
N LYS A 158 9.63 -5.24 9.02
CA LYS A 158 8.86 -4.23 9.75
C LYS A 158 9.51 -2.84 9.67
N ILE A 159 10.84 -2.76 9.83
CA ILE A 159 11.59 -1.51 9.69
C ILE A 159 11.56 -1.00 8.24
N GLU A 160 11.67 -1.87 7.25
CA GLU A 160 11.64 -1.49 5.83
C GLU A 160 10.25 -1.07 5.31
N LEU A 161 9.17 -1.56 5.92
CA LEU A 161 7.79 -1.15 5.63
C LEU A 161 7.40 0.15 6.35
N LEU A 162 7.96 0.40 7.55
CA LEU A 162 7.74 1.62 8.34
C LEU A 162 8.67 2.77 7.95
N ARG A 163 9.72 2.50 7.14
CA ARG A 163 10.56 3.55 6.59
C ARG A 163 9.71 4.38 5.64
N ASP A 164 9.49 5.65 6.01
CA ASP A 164 8.61 6.57 5.32
C ASP A 164 8.80 6.52 3.79
N PRO A 165 7.73 6.31 3.01
CA PRO A 165 7.77 6.40 1.55
C PRO A 165 8.24 7.77 1.04
N GLU A 166 8.21 8.81 1.90
CA GLU A 166 8.57 10.18 1.55
C GLU A 166 10.06 10.37 1.23
N GLU A 167 10.95 9.52 1.72
CA GLU A 167 12.41 9.70 1.58
C GLU A 167 13.00 9.16 0.26
N ASN A 168 12.28 8.31 -0.47
CA ASN A 168 12.80 7.63 -1.68
C ASN A 168 12.18 8.07 -3.01
N LEU A 169 11.30 9.07 -3.00
CA LEU A 169 10.73 9.65 -4.22
C LEU A 169 11.04 11.13 -4.27
N LEU A 170 12.06 11.46 -5.06
CA LEU A 170 12.41 12.79 -5.56
C LEU A 170 11.20 13.71 -5.68
N TRP A 171 10.92 14.44 -4.60
CA TRP A 171 9.79 15.33 -4.52
C TRP A 171 10.10 16.62 -5.29
N LYS A 172 9.91 16.62 -6.61
CA LYS A 172 9.67 17.87 -7.34
C LYS A 172 8.18 18.18 -7.23
N ARG A 173 7.84 18.76 -6.06
CA ARG A 173 6.56 19.40 -5.72
C ARG A 173 6.09 20.21 -6.94
N PRO A 174 4.92 19.96 -7.55
CA PRO A 174 4.22 21.02 -8.24
C PRO A 174 3.88 22.03 -7.15
N THR A 175 4.59 23.15 -7.14
CA THR A 175 4.32 24.26 -6.25
C THR A 175 2.96 24.84 -6.62
N ILE A 176 1.88 24.33 -6.03
CA ILE A 176 0.59 25.03 -6.07
C ILE A 176 0.01 25.08 -4.66
N HIS A 177 -0.21 26.33 -4.27
CA HIS A 177 -0.51 26.80 -2.94
C HIS A 177 -2.02 26.69 -2.68
N LYS A 178 -2.36 26.21 -1.47
CA LYS A 178 -3.62 26.35 -0.71
C LYS A 178 -4.82 25.44 -1.00
N LYS A 179 -5.07 24.61 0.03
CA LYS A 179 -6.35 24.30 0.72
C LYS A 179 -7.52 23.89 -0.18
N THR A 180 -7.67 22.57 -0.33
CA THR A 180 -8.80 21.90 -0.96
C THR A 180 -10.11 22.30 -0.27
N ILE A 181 -10.93 23.07 -0.98
CA ILE A 181 -12.31 23.33 -0.63
C ILE A 181 -13.17 22.45 -1.54
N SER A 182 -13.97 21.57 -0.94
CA SER A 182 -14.85 20.63 -1.66
C SER A 182 -15.73 21.34 -2.69
N ARG A 183 -15.85 20.73 -3.89
CA ARG A 183 -16.77 21.10 -4.98
C ARG A 183 -18.19 21.42 -4.49
N MET A 184 -18.66 20.62 -3.53
CA MET A 184 -19.98 20.77 -2.89
C MET A 184 -20.08 22.09 -2.12
N TYR A 185 -19.02 22.47 -1.40
CA TYR A 185 -18.95 23.71 -0.63
C TYR A 185 -18.85 24.95 -1.54
N LEU A 186 -18.09 24.89 -2.63
CA LEU A 186 -17.98 26.03 -3.57
C LEU A 186 -19.28 26.27 -4.34
N LEU A 187 -19.92 25.20 -4.82
CA LEU A 187 -21.19 25.31 -5.53
C LEU A 187 -22.30 25.85 -4.62
N THR A 188 -22.30 25.51 -3.33
CA THR A 188 -23.30 26.04 -2.38
C THR A 188 -22.99 27.47 -1.93
N LYS A 189 -21.72 27.83 -1.73
CA LYS A 189 -21.33 29.19 -1.30
C LYS A 189 -21.53 30.26 -2.37
N TYR A 190 -21.28 29.94 -3.64
CA TYR A 190 -21.32 30.94 -4.73
C TYR A 190 -22.59 30.88 -5.60
N LYS A 191 -23.46 29.87 -5.44
CA LYS A 191 -24.81 29.88 -6.06
C LYS A 191 -25.68 31.07 -5.59
N GLY A 192 -25.43 31.60 -4.38
CA GLY A 192 -26.18 32.74 -3.83
C GLY A 192 -25.83 34.12 -4.41
N PHE A 193 -24.72 34.27 -5.15
CA PHE A 193 -24.29 35.58 -5.65
C PHE A 193 -24.97 36.00 -6.97
N ASN A 194 -25.49 35.05 -7.75
CA ASN A 194 -26.07 35.34 -9.08
C ASN A 194 -27.59 35.56 -9.09
N ASN A 195 -28.30 35.39 -7.95
CA ASN A 195 -29.73 35.66 -7.87
C ASN A 195 -30.07 36.97 -7.13
N GLY A 196 -29.06 37.78 -6.78
CA GLY A 196 -29.21 38.94 -5.91
C GLY A 196 -29.20 40.30 -6.60
N LYS A 197 -29.68 40.46 -7.84
CA LYS A 197 -30.02 41.78 -8.42
C LYS A 197 -31.22 41.72 -9.38
N LYS A 198 -32.36 41.26 -8.87
CA LYS A 198 -33.68 41.73 -9.33
C LYS A 198 -34.34 42.48 -8.19
N ALA A 199 -34.05 43.77 -8.08
CA ALA A 199 -34.90 44.79 -7.45
C ALA A 199 -34.10 46.08 -7.39
N THR A 200 -34.35 47.00 -8.32
CA THR A 200 -34.96 48.32 -8.04
C THR A 200 -34.71 49.28 -9.20
N ASN A 201 -35.82 49.92 -9.59
CA ASN A 201 -35.96 51.20 -10.30
C ASN A 201 -36.08 51.16 -11.82
N GLY A 202 -37.34 51.22 -12.28
CA GLY A 202 -37.70 51.49 -13.67
C GLY A 202 -39.20 51.45 -13.96
N LEU A 203 -40.08 51.86 -13.03
CA LEU A 203 -41.41 52.34 -13.42
C LEU A 203 -41.16 53.72 -14.03
N TRP A 204 -41.31 53.88 -15.35
CA TRP A 204 -41.80 55.06 -16.07
C TRP A 204 -41.86 54.69 -17.56
N SER A 205 -42.88 53.92 -17.93
CA SER A 205 -43.42 53.91 -19.27
C SER A 205 -44.40 55.08 -19.40
N LEU A 206 -43.98 56.15 -20.07
CA LEU A 206 -44.85 57.07 -20.81
C LEU A 206 -45.42 56.24 -21.99
N ASN A 207 -46.70 56.25 -22.38
CA ASN A 207 -47.61 57.37 -22.69
C ASN A 207 -48.98 56.81 -23.16
N PRO A 208 -50.03 57.58 -23.56
CA PRO A 208 -50.02 58.91 -24.19
C PRO A 208 -50.64 60.06 -23.40
#